data_AF-A0A5K1CJM8-F1
#
_entry.id   AF-A0A5K1CJM8-F1
#
_cell.length_a   1.000
_cell.length_b   1.000
_cell.length_c   1.000
_cell.angle_alpha   90.00
_cell.angle_beta   90.00
_cell.angle_gamma   90.00
#
_symmetry.space_group_name_H-M   'P 1'
#
loop_
_entity.id
_entity.type
_entity.pdbx_description
1 polymer ?
#
loop_
_entity_poly.entity_id
_entity_poly.type
_entity_poly.pdbx_seq_one_letter_code
_entity_poly.pdbx_strand_id
1 'polypeptide(L)'
;MSTISGSDEQACLSAWQLASAAVLPMALRAAIELGILEVMAEASKGEGSTLLTSEEIAARLCAKNPDAPALIERLLRLLTSHSILTCSATTNTNNNHDCRTQR
;
A
#
# COMPACT_ATOMS: atom_id res chain seq x y z
N MET A 1 -31.45 20.35 0.81
CA MET A 1 -30.33 19.40 1.00
C MET A 1 -30.70 18.18 0.18
N SER A 2 -30.23 18.12 -1.07
CA SER A 2 -30.66 17.08 -2.02
C SER A 2 -30.14 15.73 -1.55
N THR A 3 -31.05 14.79 -1.32
CA THR A 3 -30.73 13.40 -1.01
C THR A 3 -30.10 12.78 -2.26
N ILE A 4 -28.79 12.57 -2.24
CA ILE A 4 -28.09 11.76 -3.25
C ILE A 4 -28.67 10.35 -3.11
N SER A 5 -29.31 9.84 -4.15
CA SER A 5 -29.82 8.46 -4.15
C SER A 5 -28.62 7.52 -4.24
N GLY A 6 -28.68 6.32 -3.63
CA GLY A 6 -27.53 5.38 -3.65
C GLY A 6 -27.03 5.02 -5.06
N SER A 7 -27.88 5.14 -6.08
CA SER A 7 -27.50 5.01 -7.50
C SER A 7 -26.56 6.12 -7.98
N ASP A 8 -26.77 7.36 -7.53
CA ASP A 8 -25.96 8.52 -7.94
C ASP A 8 -24.58 8.48 -7.27
N GLU A 9 -24.51 8.00 -6.03
CA GLU A 9 -23.24 7.77 -5.33
C GLU A 9 -22.40 6.71 -6.05
N GLN A 10 -23.02 5.59 -6.44
CA GLN A 10 -22.34 4.54 -7.19
C GLN A 10 -21.86 5.03 -8.58
N ALA A 11 -22.65 5.87 -9.26
CA ALA A 11 -22.26 6.48 -10.52
C ALA A 11 -21.06 7.43 -10.33
N CYS A 12 -21.07 8.26 -9.28
CA CYS A 12 -19.96 9.14 -8.92
C CYS A 12 -18.67 8.35 -8.65
N LEU A 13 -18.76 7.27 -7.86
CA LEU A 13 -17.62 6.39 -7.58
C LEU A 13 -17.08 5.74 -8.86
N SER A 14 -17.96 5.29 -9.74
CA SER A 14 -17.57 4.68 -11.02
C SER A 14 -16.88 5.67 -11.94
N ALA A 15 -17.38 6.90 -12.03
CA ALA A 15 -16.75 7.98 -12.80
C ALA A 15 -15.37 8.32 -12.22
N TRP A 16 -15.22 8.35 -10.90
CA TRP A 16 -13.93 8.56 -10.24
C TRP A 16 -12.94 7.42 -10.52
N GLN A 17 -13.38 6.16 -10.43
CA GLN A 17 -12.55 5.00 -10.78
C GLN A 17 -12.09 5.08 -12.24
N LEU A 18 -12.97 5.46 -13.17
CA LEU A 18 -12.61 5.63 -14.56
C LEU A 18 -11.62 6.79 -14.77
N ALA A 19 -11.85 7.94 -14.12
CA ALA A 19 -10.96 9.09 -14.17
C ALA A 19 -9.57 8.79 -13.60
N SER A 20 -9.47 7.85 -12.65
CA SER A 20 -8.23 7.40 -12.03
C SER A 20 -7.72 6.05 -12.55
N ALA A 21 -8.32 5.50 -13.61
CA ALA A 21 -8.04 4.13 -14.08
C ALA A 21 -6.59 3.90 -14.50
N ALA A 22 -5.89 4.96 -14.94
CA ALA A 22 -4.49 4.89 -15.32
C ALA A 22 -3.53 4.80 -14.12
N VAL A 23 -3.97 5.13 -12.90
CA VAL A 23 -3.11 5.19 -11.71
C VAL A 23 -2.56 3.81 -11.37
N LEU A 24 -3.41 2.77 -11.36
CA LEU A 24 -3.00 1.40 -11.08
C LEU A 24 -1.96 0.85 -12.08
N PRO A 25 -2.20 0.86 -13.42
CA PRO A 25 -1.23 0.33 -14.36
C PRO A 25 0.09 1.12 -14.35
N MET A 26 0.05 2.44 -14.13
CA MET A 26 1.29 3.23 -13.98
C MET A 26 2.05 2.86 -12.70
N ALA A 27 1.35 2.64 -11.59
CA ALA A 27 1.97 2.22 -10.34
C ALA A 27 2.59 0.83 -10.45
N LEU A 28 1.88 -0.13 -11.06
CA LEU A 28 2.42 -1.47 -11.29
C LEU A 28 3.66 -1.41 -12.19
N ARG A 29 3.62 -0.61 -13.25
CA ARG A 29 4.78 -0.38 -14.11
C ARG A 29 5.96 0.20 -13.32
N ALA A 30 5.75 1.22 -12.50
CA ALA A 30 6.80 1.80 -11.68
C ALA A 30 7.39 0.78 -10.68
N ALA A 31 6.56 -0.09 -10.08
CA ALA A 31 7.03 -1.13 -9.18
C ALA A 31 7.92 -2.17 -9.88
N ILE A 32 7.65 -2.47 -11.15
CA ILE A 32 8.48 -3.33 -12.00
C ILE A 32 9.78 -2.60 -12.36
N GLU A 33 9.70 -1.37 -12.87
CA GLU A 33 10.87 -0.59 -13.31
C GLU A 33 11.85 -0.28 -12.18
N LEU A 34 11.35 -0.08 -10.96
CA LEU A 34 12.17 0.13 -9.76
C LEU A 34 12.72 -1.16 -9.16
N GLY A 35 12.33 -2.34 -9.68
CA GLY A 35 12.76 -3.64 -9.15
C GLY A 35 12.18 -3.98 -7.77
N ILE A 36 11.12 -3.29 -7.33
CA ILE A 36 10.50 -3.51 -6.02
C ILE A 36 9.96 -4.94 -5.92
N LEU A 37 9.27 -5.41 -6.96
CA LEU A 37 8.70 -6.77 -6.99
C LEU A 37 9.79 -7.85 -7.00
N GLU A 38 10.94 -7.58 -7.63
CA GLU A 38 12.09 -8.48 -7.63
C GLU A 38 12.71 -8.57 -6.24
N VAL A 39 12.92 -7.43 -5.56
CA VAL A 39 13.40 -7.40 -4.18
C VAL A 39 12.49 -8.19 -3.23
N MET A 40 11.17 -8.05 -3.39
CA MET A 40 10.19 -8.83 -2.62
C MET A 40 10.26 -10.32 -2.94
N ALA A 41 10.41 -10.68 -4.22
CA ALA A 41 10.55 -12.07 -4.66
C ALA A 41 11.83 -12.70 -4.09
N GLU A 42 12.98 -12.01 -4.15
CA GLU A 42 14.23 -12.51 -3.56
C GLU A 42 14.14 -12.69 -2.04
N ALA A 43 13.44 -11.80 -1.34
CA ALA A 43 13.19 -11.97 0.10
C ALA A 43 12.31 -13.20 0.41
N SER A 44 11.40 -13.57 -0.49
CA SER A 44 10.53 -14.75 -0.34
C SER A 44 11.23 -16.08 -0.57
N LYS A 45 12.40 -16.11 -1.23
CA LYS A 45 13.17 -17.33 -1.51
C LYS A 45 13.92 -17.87 -0.29
N GLY A 46 14.01 -17.10 0.80
CA GLY A 46 14.64 -17.52 2.06
C GLY A 46 13.75 -18.45 2.91
N GLU A 47 14.25 -18.89 4.06
CA GLU A 47 13.45 -19.65 5.04
C GLU A 47 12.36 -18.75 5.65
N GLY A 48 11.16 -18.80 5.08
CA GLY A 48 9.95 -18.16 5.60
C GLY A 48 9.46 -17.00 4.75
N SER A 49 8.13 -16.83 4.71
CA SER A 49 7.47 -15.66 4.10
C SER A 49 7.82 -14.41 4.89
N THR A 50 8.87 -13.71 4.46
CA THR A 50 9.36 -12.52 5.15
C THR A 50 8.57 -11.30 4.69
N LEU A 51 7.83 -10.66 5.61
CA LEU A 51 7.26 -9.34 5.37
C LEU A 51 8.40 -8.33 5.31
N LEU A 52 8.39 -7.47 4.30
CA LEU A 52 9.37 -6.39 4.16
C LEU A 52 8.74 -5.04 4.50
N THR A 53 9.50 -4.20 5.21
CA THR A 53 9.12 -2.79 5.39
C THR A 53 9.56 -1.95 4.19
N SER A 54 8.98 -0.76 4.04
CA SER A 54 9.35 0.18 2.96
C SER A 54 10.80 0.66 3.10
N GLU A 55 11.31 0.79 4.32
CA GLU A 55 12.72 1.11 4.60
C GLU A 55 13.66 -0.01 4.16
N GLU A 56 13.31 -1.27 4.44
CA GLU A 56 14.11 -2.42 4.01
C GLU A 56 14.17 -2.52 2.49
N ILE A 57 13.04 -2.29 1.81
CA ILE A 57 12.98 -2.26 0.34
C ILE A 57 13.84 -1.11 -0.20
N ALA A 58 13.71 0.09 0.36
CA ALA A 58 14.51 1.25 -0.03
C ALA A 58 16.02 1.01 0.16
N ALA A 59 16.41 0.38 1.27
CA ALA A 59 17.79 0.04 1.57
C ALA A 59 18.34 -1.00 0.58
N ARG A 60 17.57 -2.05 0.25
CA ARG A 60 17.95 -3.05 -0.76
C ARG A 60 18.08 -2.46 -2.17
N LEU A 61 17.26 -1.47 -2.49
CA LEU A 61 17.35 -0.69 -3.74
C LEU A 61 18.47 0.37 -3.72
N CYS A 62 19.24 0.48 -2.63
CA CYS A 62 20.28 1.49 -2.44
C CYS A 62 19.77 2.92 -2.71
N ALA A 63 18.52 3.21 -2.33
CA ALA A 63 17.88 4.49 -2.62
C ALA A 63 18.59 5.63 -1.89
N LYS A 64 19.02 6.64 -2.64
CA LYS A 64 19.70 7.84 -2.09
C LYS A 64 18.72 8.92 -1.63
N ASN A 65 17.47 8.84 -2.06
CA ASN A 65 16.45 9.82 -1.71
C ASN A 65 15.91 9.52 -0.30
N PRO A 66 16.01 10.46 0.67
CA PRO A 66 15.47 10.25 2.01
C PRO A 66 13.95 10.02 2.02
N ASP A 67 13.23 10.51 1.01
CA ASP A 67 11.78 10.31 0.89
C ASP A 67 11.40 8.97 0.22
N ALA A 68 12.39 8.17 -0.22
CA ALA A 68 12.14 6.92 -0.93
C ALA A 68 11.26 5.93 -0.15
N PRO A 69 11.47 5.68 1.17
CA PRO A 69 10.60 4.77 1.92
C PRO A 69 9.13 5.20 1.89
N ALA A 70 8.84 6.50 2.05
CA ALA A 70 7.47 7.02 2.02
C ALA A 70 6.84 6.89 0.62
N LEU A 71 7.62 7.09 -0.44
CA LEU A 71 7.15 6.90 -1.82
C LEU A 71 6.87 5.42 -2.13
N ILE A 72 7.76 4.53 -1.70
CA ILE A 72 7.59 3.07 -1.83
C ILE A 72 6.37 2.62 -1.04
N GLU A 73 6.17 3.07 0.19
CA GLU A 73 5.00 2.74 1.00
C GLU A 73 3.69 3.14 0.31
N ARG A 74 3.62 4.36 -0.26
CA ARG A 74 2.45 4.81 -1.03
C ARG A 74 2.17 3.93 -2.23
N LEU A 75 3.23 3.49 -2.93
CA LEU A 75 3.12 2.59 -4.07
C LEU A 75 2.61 1.21 -3.65
N LEU A 76 3.21 0.61 -2.62
CA LEU A 76 2.81 -0.68 -2.08
C LEU A 76 1.38 -0.66 -1.55
N ARG A 77 0.96 0.43 -0.88
CA ARG A 77 -0.41 0.60 -0.41
C ARG A 77 -1.42 0.61 -1.55
N LEU A 78 -1.13 1.33 -2.64
CA LEU A 78 -1.98 1.33 -3.83
C LEU A 78 -2.11 -0.08 -4.42
N LEU A 79 -1.00 -0.80 -4.59
CA LEU A 79 -1.01 -2.18 -5.09
C LEU A 79 -1.79 -3.13 -4.15
N THR A 80 -1.66 -2.93 -2.85
CA THR A 80 -2.39 -3.71 -1.83
C THR A 80 -3.89 -3.43 -1.84
N SER A 81 -4.31 -2.17 -2.05
CA SER A 81 -5.73 -1.80 -2.20
C SER A 81 -6.37 -2.47 -3.42
N HIS A 82 -5.57 -2.86 -4.42
CA HIS A 82 -6.00 -3.64 -5.57
C HIS A 82 -5.72 -5.15 -5.44
N SER A 83 -5.39 -5.63 -4.23
CA SER A 83 -5.12 -7.05 -3.92
C SER A 83 -3.99 -7.69 -4.74
N ILE A 84 -3.07 -6.88 -5.28
CA ILE A 84 -1.88 -7.36 -5.98
C ILE A 84 -0.83 -7.86 -4.97
N LEU A 85 -0.78 -7.20 -3.81
CA LEU A 85 0.10 -7.53 -2.69
C LEU A 85 -0.72 -7.79 -1.44
N THR A 86 -0.14 -8.53 -0.50
CA THR A 86 -0.66 -8.68 0.85
C THR A 86 0.16 -7.83 1.81
N CYS A 87 -0.49 -7.02 2.65
CA CYS A 87 0.16 -6.30 3.74
C CYS A 87 -0.29 -6.83 5.10
N SER A 88 0.59 -6.77 6.09
CA SER A 88 0.23 -6.96 7.50
C SER A 88 0.56 -5.69 8.27
N ALA A 89 -0.36 -5.23 9.10
CA ALA A 89 -0.13 -4.10 10.00
C ALA A 89 0.43 -4.63 11.32
N THR A 90 1.69 -4.35 11.61
CA THR A 90 2.25 -4.57 12.94
C THR A 90 1.83 -3.41 13.83
N THR A 91 0.76 -3.58 14.60
CA THR A 91 0.43 -2.62 15.66
C THR A 91 1.51 -2.69 16.73
N ASN A 92 2.38 -1.68 16.80
CA ASN A 92 3.32 -1.55 17.90
C ASN A 92 2.54 -1.22 19.18
N THR A 93 2.06 -2.25 19.88
CA THR A 93 1.34 -2.11 21.15
C THR A 93 2.32 -1.70 22.24
N ASN A 94 2.62 -0.40 22.33
CA ASN A 94 3.13 0.19 23.56
C ASN A 94 1.98 0.19 24.58
N ASN A 95 1.84 -0.93 25.29
CA ASN A 95 0.90 -1.11 26.39
C ASN A 95 1.29 -0.20 27.56
N ASN A 96 0.84 1.05 27.54
CA ASN A 96 0.57 1.79 28.77
C ASN A 96 -0.49 2.88 28.53
N HIS A 97 -1.76 2.46 28.46
CA HIS A 97 -2.81 3.19 29.16
C HIS A 97 -3.97 2.24 29.47
N ASP A 98 -4.05 1.85 30.74
CA ASP A 98 -5.31 1.53 31.39
C ASP A 98 -6.21 2.78 31.33
N CYS A 99 -7.37 2.71 30.68
CA CYS A 99 -8.66 2.83 31.37
C CYS A 99 -9.84 2.91 30.37
N ARG A 100 -10.79 1.97 30.59
CA ARG A 100 -12.23 2.07 30.37
C ARG A 100 -12.82 1.64 29.01
N THR A 101 -13.16 0.35 29.00
CA THR A 101 -14.45 -0.25 28.60
C THR A 101 -15.63 0.71 28.38
N GLN A 102 -16.41 0.37 27.34
CA GLN A 102 -17.77 0.79 26.96
C GLN A 102 -17.94 2.13 26.20
N ARG A 103 -18.35 2.03 24.93
CA ARG A 103 -19.78 1.91 24.59
C ARG A 103 -19.99 1.32 23.20
#